data_AF-A0A3Q7GGM3-F1
#
_entry.id   AF-A0A3Q7GGM3-F1
#
_cell.length_a   1.000
_cell.length_b   1.000
_cell.length_c   1.000
_cell.angle_alpha   90.00
_cell.angle_beta   90.00
_cell.angle_gamma   90.00
#
_symmetry.space_group_name_H-M   'P 1'
#
loop_
_entity.id
_entity.type
_entity.pdbx_description
1 polymer ?
#
loop_
_entity_poly.entity_id
_entity_poly.type
_entity_poly.pdbx_seq_one_letter_code
_entity_poly.pdbx_strand_id
1 'polypeptide(L)'
;DIWIELITGSRKISNFCWALILFICSLGFLLVGTSSYLGSGYDRFDRKKGIVCIFHWGFPGKNRRIFLYPYALQRYKMQIASTENCLYIGWFGVLMIPTLLTATSVFIIAFIAAPPVDIDGIREPVSGSLLYGNNIISGAIIPTSAAIGLHFYPMWEAASVDEWLYNGGPYELIVLHLLLGVACYMGHEWELSFCLGMRPWIAVAYSAPVAAATAVFLILYIVLITFVINL
;
A
#
# COMPACT_ATOMS: atom_id res chain seq x y z
N ASP A 1 8.82 -40.73 18.17
CA ASP A 1 7.54 -40.20 17.65
C ASP A 1 7.67 -38.71 17.45
N ILE A 2 7.67 -38.26 16.20
CA ILE A 2 7.78 -36.84 15.84
C ILE A 2 6.42 -36.21 16.14
N TRP A 3 6.38 -35.36 17.17
CA TRP A 3 5.20 -34.55 17.49
C TRP A 3 5.13 -33.39 16.50
N ILE A 4 4.25 -33.52 15.50
CA ILE A 4 3.89 -32.43 14.60
C ILE A 4 2.85 -31.60 15.35
N GLU A 5 3.26 -30.48 15.94
CA GLU A 5 2.30 -29.48 16.43
C GLU A 5 1.64 -28.78 15.23
N LEU A 6 0.36 -29.05 15.03
CA LEU A 6 -0.47 -28.35 14.06
C LEU A 6 -0.75 -26.94 14.59
N ILE A 7 0.09 -25.97 14.19
CA ILE A 7 -0.11 -24.54 14.44
C ILE A 7 -1.47 -24.12 13.85
N THR A 8 -2.46 -23.97 14.73
CA THR A 8 -3.88 -23.82 14.39
C THR A 8 -4.22 -22.41 13.90
N GLY A 9 -3.30 -21.45 14.04
CA GLY A 9 -3.46 -20.06 13.58
C GLY A 9 -3.03 -19.80 12.13
N SER A 10 -2.22 -20.68 11.53
CA SER A 10 -1.64 -20.49 10.17
C SER A 10 -2.68 -20.67 9.05
N ARG A 11 -3.63 -21.61 9.23
CA ARG A 11 -4.66 -21.97 8.23
C ARG A 11 -5.98 -21.20 8.40
N LYS A 12 -5.94 -19.93 8.84
CA LYS A 12 -7.14 -19.08 8.84
C LYS A 12 -7.44 -18.61 7.42
N ILE A 13 -8.71 -18.67 7.00
CA ILE A 13 -9.17 -18.20 5.68
C ILE A 13 -8.81 -16.72 5.45
N SER A 14 -8.76 -15.91 6.51
CA SER A 14 -8.29 -14.52 6.46
C SER A 14 -6.87 -14.41 5.89
N ASN A 15 -5.95 -15.28 6.30
CA ASN A 15 -4.55 -15.25 5.88
C ASN A 15 -4.42 -15.62 4.40
N PHE A 16 -5.25 -16.55 3.91
CA PHE A 16 -5.34 -16.87 2.48
C PHE A 16 -5.94 -15.72 1.67
N CYS A 17 -6.95 -15.01 2.19
CA CYS A 17 -7.50 -13.83 1.54
C CYS A 17 -6.43 -12.72 1.40
N TRP A 18 -5.61 -12.49 2.43
CA TRP A 18 -4.52 -11.52 2.37
C TRP A 18 -3.40 -11.94 1.41
N ALA A 19 -2.99 -13.22 1.43
CA ALA A 19 -2.03 -13.74 0.46
C ALA A 19 -2.54 -13.61 -0.98
N LEU A 20 -3.84 -13.81 -1.21
CA LEU A 20 -4.47 -13.63 -2.51
C LEU A 20 -4.46 -12.15 -2.96
N ILE A 21 -4.72 -11.21 -2.04
CA ILE A 21 -4.66 -9.77 -2.35
C ILE A 21 -3.24 -9.35 -2.72
N LEU A 22 -2.23 -9.77 -1.95
CA LEU A 22 -0.82 -9.50 -2.25
C LEU A 22 -0.39 -10.15 -3.57
N PHE A 23 -0.86 -11.38 -3.83
CA PHE A 23 -0.61 -12.08 -5.09
C PHE A 23 -1.26 -11.34 -6.28
N ILE A 24 -2.50 -10.86 -6.14
CA ILE A 24 -3.19 -10.09 -7.18
C ILE A 24 -2.51 -8.73 -7.39
N CYS A 25 -2.03 -8.06 -6.34
CA CYS A 25 -1.26 -6.81 -6.46
C CYS A 25 0.06 -7.04 -7.20
N SER A 26 0.82 -8.08 -6.84
CA SER A 26 2.07 -8.44 -7.52
C SER A 26 1.83 -8.86 -8.98
N LEU A 27 0.79 -9.66 -9.23
CA LEU A 27 0.41 -10.08 -10.58
C LEU A 27 -0.08 -8.90 -11.43
N GLY A 28 -0.82 -7.97 -10.83
CA GLY A 28 -1.26 -6.73 -11.47
C GLY A 28 -0.07 -5.85 -11.87
N PHE A 29 0.92 -5.70 -11.00
CA PHE A 29 2.15 -4.97 -11.32
C PHE A 29 2.93 -5.61 -12.47
N LEU A 30 3.06 -6.94 -12.45
CA LEU A 30 3.73 -7.70 -13.52
C LEU A 30 2.97 -7.63 -14.85
N LEU A 31 1.64 -7.68 -14.84
CA LEU A 31 0.79 -7.54 -16.02
C LEU A 31 0.83 -6.12 -16.60
N VAL A 32 0.83 -5.09 -15.75
CA VAL A 32 0.97 -3.69 -16.19
C VAL A 32 2.37 -3.45 -16.77
N GLY A 33 3.42 -3.97 -16.12
CA GLY A 33 4.80 -3.90 -16.62
C GLY A 33 5.00 -4.64 -17.95
N THR A 34 4.42 -5.83 -18.12
CA THR A 34 4.51 -6.60 -19.38
C THR A 34 3.64 -5.99 -20.49
N SER A 35 2.44 -5.47 -20.17
CA SER A 35 1.61 -4.72 -21.12
C SER A 35 2.28 -3.43 -21.60
N SER A 36 3.14 -2.83 -20.78
CA SER A 36 3.92 -1.64 -21.16
C SER A 36 4.98 -1.95 -22.22
N TYR A 37 5.54 -3.16 -22.21
CA TYR A 37 6.58 -3.59 -23.14
C TYR A 37 6.03 -4.01 -24.51
N LEU A 38 4.77 -4.44 -24.59
CA LEU A 38 4.11 -4.96 -25.80
C LEU A 38 3.29 -3.92 -26.58
N GLY A 39 3.55 -2.63 -26.36
CA GLY A 39 3.00 -1.53 -27.16
C GLY A 39 1.56 -1.17 -26.80
N SER A 40 1.42 -0.28 -25.82
CA SER A 40 0.23 0.55 -25.64
C SER A 40 0.62 2.01 -25.89
N GLY A 41 -0.07 2.66 -26.82
CA GLY A 41 0.15 4.06 -27.20
C GLY A 41 -0.98 4.94 -26.68
N TYR A 42 -0.63 6.17 -26.29
CA TYR A 42 -1.55 7.26 -26.00
C TYR A 42 -1.47 8.27 -27.15
N ASP A 43 -2.60 8.55 -27.81
CA ASP A 43 -2.69 9.71 -28.70
C ASP A 43 -3.17 10.94 -27.92
N ARG A 44 -2.50 12.07 -28.18
CA ARG A 44 -2.67 13.34 -27.47
C ARG A 44 -4.08 13.94 -27.69
N PHE A 45 -4.69 14.46 -26.63
CA PHE A 45 -5.97 15.17 -26.68
C PHE A 45 -5.81 16.60 -27.22
N ASP A 46 -6.63 16.97 -28.21
CA ASP A 46 -6.85 18.35 -28.64
C ASP A 46 -8.33 18.71 -28.47
N ARG A 47 -8.61 19.64 -27.55
CA ARG A 47 -9.97 20.13 -27.22
C ARG A 47 -10.71 20.72 -28.42
N LYS A 48 -10.02 21.11 -29.51
CA LYS A 48 -10.64 21.75 -30.67
C LYS A 48 -11.36 20.81 -31.64
N LYS A 49 -11.14 19.49 -31.60
CA LYS A 49 -11.60 18.56 -32.65
C LYS A 49 -12.70 17.56 -32.26
N GLY A 50 -13.20 17.57 -31.02
CA GLY A 50 -14.33 16.71 -30.62
C GLY A 50 -14.05 15.20 -30.70
N ILE A 51 -12.83 14.76 -30.40
CA ILE A 51 -12.42 13.35 -30.48
C ILE A 51 -12.56 12.68 -29.10
N VAL A 52 -13.24 11.52 -29.10
CA VAL A 52 -13.60 10.73 -27.91
C VAL A 52 -12.46 9.79 -27.49
N CYS A 53 -12.21 9.69 -26.18
CA CYS A 53 -11.23 8.80 -25.58
C CYS A 53 -11.59 7.32 -25.80
N ILE A 54 -10.73 6.53 -26.44
CA ILE A 54 -10.85 5.07 -26.47
C ILE A 54 -9.65 4.50 -25.73
N PHE A 55 -9.92 3.89 -24.59
CA PHE A 55 -8.94 3.12 -23.83
C PHE A 55 -8.50 1.90 -24.65
N HIS A 56 -7.22 1.84 -25.01
CA HIS A 56 -6.65 0.70 -25.71
C HIS A 56 -5.95 -0.22 -24.70
N TRP A 57 -6.58 -1.36 -24.37
CA TRP A 57 -5.79 -2.52 -23.93
C TRP A 57 -4.96 -3.02 -25.13
N GLY A 58 -3.69 -3.34 -24.87
CA GLY A 58 -2.65 -3.60 -25.87
C GLY A 58 -2.96 -4.65 -26.95
N PHE A 59 -2.06 -4.67 -27.94
CA PHE A 59 -2.01 -5.36 -29.24
C PHE A 59 -2.92 -4.84 -30.39
N PRO A 60 -2.34 -4.37 -31.53
CA PRO A 60 -3.08 -3.75 -32.63
C PRO A 60 -3.68 -4.82 -33.54
N GLY A 61 -5.01 -4.95 -33.51
CA GLY A 61 -5.79 -5.75 -34.45
C GLY A 61 -6.69 -4.85 -35.28
N LYS A 62 -6.72 -5.07 -36.61
CA LYS A 62 -7.43 -4.27 -37.62
C LYS A 62 -8.96 -4.12 -37.47
N ASN A 63 -9.57 -4.67 -36.42
CA ASN A 63 -11.01 -4.62 -36.19
C ASN A 63 -11.31 -4.32 -34.72
N ARG A 64 -11.83 -3.12 -34.39
CA ARG A 64 -12.46 -2.90 -33.08
C ARG A 64 -13.80 -2.15 -33.21
N ARG A 65 -14.79 -2.70 -32.51
CA ARG A 65 -16.11 -2.12 -32.25
C ARG A 65 -16.03 -1.23 -31.00
N ILE A 66 -16.62 -0.04 -31.08
CA ILE A 66 -16.68 0.95 -30.01
C ILE A 66 -17.79 0.55 -29.04
N PHE A 67 -17.44 0.17 -27.81
CA PHE A 67 -18.42 0.00 -26.72
C PHE A 67 -18.61 1.34 -26.00
N LEU A 68 -19.78 1.97 -26.18
CA LEU A 68 -20.17 3.17 -25.44
C LEU A 68 -20.51 2.80 -23.99
N TYR A 69 -19.83 3.43 -23.03
CA TYR A 69 -20.21 3.43 -21.62
C TYR A 69 -21.27 4.49 -21.36
N PRO A 70 -22.09 4.36 -20.30
CA PRO A 70 -22.99 5.43 -19.86
C PRO A 70 -22.21 6.73 -19.58
N TYR A 71 -22.77 7.87 -19.97
CA TYR A 71 -22.13 9.21 -19.97
C TYR A 71 -21.52 9.60 -18.61
N ALA A 72 -22.14 9.22 -17.50
CA ALA A 72 -21.64 9.49 -16.15
C ALA A 72 -20.29 8.80 -15.86
N LEU A 73 -20.14 7.54 -16.28
CA LEU A 73 -18.90 6.79 -16.10
C LEU A 73 -17.79 7.33 -17.00
N GLN A 74 -18.13 7.80 -18.20
CA GLN A 74 -17.18 8.46 -19.10
C GLN A 74 -16.65 9.77 -18.49
N ARG A 75 -17.54 10.58 -17.90
CA ARG A 75 -17.17 11.84 -17.23
C ARG A 75 -16.25 11.61 -16.03
N TYR A 76 -16.52 10.61 -15.21
CA TYR A 76 -15.67 10.24 -14.07
C TYR A 76 -14.27 9.79 -14.50
N LYS A 77 -14.18 8.92 -15.52
CA LYS A 77 -12.90 8.50 -16.11
C LYS A 77 -12.11 9.68 -16.64
N MET A 78 -12.79 10.64 -17.27
CA MET A 78 -12.19 11.85 -17.83
C MET A 78 -11.65 12.80 -16.75
N GLN A 79 -12.24 12.80 -15.55
CA GLN A 79 -11.80 13.66 -14.44
C GLN A 79 -10.58 13.09 -13.70
N ILE A 80 -10.52 11.77 -13.53
CA ILE A 80 -9.40 11.10 -12.83
C ILE A 80 -8.12 11.14 -13.65
N ALA A 81 -8.21 10.85 -14.95
CA ALA A 81 -7.06 10.81 -15.85
C ALA A 81 -6.76 12.19 -16.49
N SER A 82 -7.28 13.28 -15.92
CA SER A 82 -7.04 14.63 -16.43
C SER A 82 -5.64 15.12 -16.08
N THR A 83 -4.88 15.53 -17.10
CA THR A 83 -3.57 16.18 -16.94
C THR A 83 -3.67 17.69 -16.66
N GLU A 84 -4.88 18.25 -16.63
CA GLU A 84 -5.12 19.67 -16.33
C GLU A 84 -5.28 19.94 -14.83
N ASN A 85 -5.33 18.88 -14.01
CA ASN A 85 -5.39 19.02 -12.56
C ASN A 85 -4.04 19.51 -12.02
N CYS A 86 -4.07 20.31 -10.95
CA CYS A 86 -2.85 20.76 -10.28
C CYS A 86 -2.01 19.57 -9.77
N LEU A 87 -2.67 18.53 -9.27
CA LEU A 87 -2.08 17.24 -8.98
C LEU A 87 -2.79 16.18 -9.82
N TYR A 88 -2.02 15.43 -10.60
CA TYR A 88 -2.54 14.29 -11.34
C TYR A 88 -3.10 13.27 -10.35
N ILE A 89 -4.32 12.76 -10.60
CA ILE A 89 -4.93 11.74 -9.74
C ILE A 89 -4.61 10.37 -10.31
N GLY A 90 -5.07 10.06 -11.52
CA GLY A 90 -4.89 8.72 -12.09
C GLY A 90 -5.62 7.62 -11.30
N TRP A 91 -5.65 6.42 -11.87
CA TRP A 91 -6.25 5.26 -11.21
C TRP A 91 -5.48 4.86 -9.96
N PHE A 92 -4.16 4.98 -9.98
CA PHE A 92 -3.35 4.70 -8.80
C PHE A 92 -3.53 5.75 -7.70
N GLY A 93 -3.81 7.02 -8.04
CA GLY A 93 -4.08 8.07 -7.05
C GLY A 93 -5.32 7.83 -6.22
N VAL A 94 -6.32 7.14 -6.76
CA VAL A 94 -7.55 6.78 -6.02
C VAL A 94 -7.25 5.91 -4.80
N LEU A 95 -6.23 5.05 -4.87
CA LEU A 95 -5.78 4.24 -3.74
C LEU A 95 -4.67 4.91 -2.93
N MET A 96 -3.75 5.60 -3.61
CA MET A 96 -2.61 6.28 -2.99
C MET A 96 -3.06 7.37 -2.00
N ILE A 97 -4.01 8.21 -2.39
CA ILE A 97 -4.44 9.36 -1.57
C ILE A 97 -5.02 8.91 -0.22
N PRO A 98 -6.05 8.05 -0.14
CA PRO A 98 -6.62 7.66 1.14
C PRO A 98 -5.62 6.87 2.01
N THR A 99 -4.78 6.02 1.41
CA THR A 99 -3.80 5.22 2.17
C THR A 99 -2.70 6.08 2.78
N LEU A 100 -2.10 7.00 2.02
CA LEU A 100 -1.08 7.92 2.54
C LEU A 100 -1.67 8.92 3.55
N LEU A 101 -2.89 9.42 3.34
CA LEU A 101 -3.55 10.28 4.31
C LEU A 101 -3.82 9.55 5.63
N THR A 102 -4.24 8.29 5.56
CA THR A 102 -4.47 7.46 6.75
C THR A 102 -3.16 7.20 7.48
N ALA A 103 -2.11 6.77 6.78
CA ALA A 103 -0.80 6.54 7.38
C ALA A 103 -0.23 7.82 8.03
N THR A 104 -0.32 8.96 7.34
CA THR A 104 0.22 10.24 7.83
C THR A 104 -0.56 10.76 9.04
N SER A 105 -1.89 10.70 9.00
CA SER A 105 -2.72 11.17 10.13
C SER A 105 -2.51 10.33 11.39
N VAL A 106 -2.49 9.00 11.26
CA VAL A 106 -2.23 8.11 12.39
C VAL A 106 -0.80 8.26 12.90
N PHE A 107 0.18 8.42 12.02
CA PHE A 107 1.57 8.68 12.41
C PHE A 107 1.70 9.94 13.28
N ILE A 108 1.12 11.06 12.85
CA ILE A 108 1.18 12.32 13.58
C ILE A 108 0.54 12.18 14.97
N ILE A 109 -0.65 11.59 15.03
CA ILE A 109 -1.38 11.42 16.30
C ILE A 109 -0.60 10.50 17.24
N ALA A 110 -0.12 9.36 16.75
CA ALA A 110 0.61 8.39 17.54
C ALA A 110 1.94 8.95 18.06
N PHE A 111 2.70 9.66 17.20
CA PHE A 111 3.97 10.27 17.59
C PHE A 111 3.80 11.33 18.69
N ILE A 112 2.69 12.06 18.71
CA ILE A 112 2.40 13.07 19.73
C ILE A 112 1.86 12.43 21.01
N ALA A 113 0.90 11.51 20.91
CA ALA A 113 0.02 11.16 22.02
C ALA A 113 -0.16 9.66 22.30
N ALA A 114 0.53 8.74 21.59
CA ALA A 114 0.39 7.32 21.86
C ALA A 114 0.84 6.96 23.29
N PRO A 115 0.09 6.11 24.02
CA PRO A 115 0.53 5.60 25.32
C PRO A 115 1.73 4.65 25.15
N PRO A 116 2.39 4.26 26.26
CA PRO A 116 3.44 3.26 26.24
C PRO A 116 2.97 1.91 25.70
N VAL A 117 3.83 1.25 24.92
CA VAL A 117 3.52 0.02 24.16
C VAL A 117 4.40 -1.14 24.62
N ASP A 118 3.81 -2.33 24.83
CA ASP A 118 4.52 -3.55 25.21
C ASP A 118 5.07 -4.29 23.98
N ILE A 119 6.24 -3.85 23.50
CA ILE A 119 6.87 -4.35 22.27
C ILE A 119 7.28 -5.83 22.37
N ASP A 120 7.79 -6.28 23.52
CA ASP A 120 8.34 -7.63 23.69
C ASP A 120 7.29 -8.64 24.20
N GLY A 121 6.11 -8.16 24.61
CA GLY A 121 5.05 -9.02 25.17
C GLY A 121 5.36 -9.54 26.57
N ILE A 122 6.35 -8.94 27.25
CA ILE A 122 6.77 -9.28 28.62
C ILE A 122 6.14 -8.37 29.68
N ARG A 123 5.19 -7.51 29.28
CA ARG A 123 4.51 -6.51 30.12
C ARG A 123 5.42 -5.39 30.61
N GLU A 124 6.42 -5.02 29.82
CA GLU A 124 7.32 -3.89 30.07
C GLU A 124 7.11 -2.81 28.99
N PRO A 125 6.12 -1.91 29.17
CA PRO A 125 5.74 -0.99 28.12
C PRO A 125 6.79 0.12 27.96
N VAL A 126 7.17 0.39 26.71
CA VAL A 126 8.13 1.42 26.34
C VAL A 126 7.37 2.69 25.94
N SER A 127 7.87 3.87 26.31
CA SER A 127 7.27 5.15 25.90
C SER A 127 7.90 5.66 24.60
N GLY A 128 7.09 5.95 23.59
CA GLY A 128 7.55 6.44 22.29
C GLY A 128 7.10 7.85 21.91
N SER A 129 6.08 8.40 22.58
CA SER A 129 5.46 9.66 22.15
C SER A 129 5.92 10.88 22.93
N LEU A 130 5.71 12.07 22.35
CA LEU A 130 6.15 13.35 22.92
C LEU A 130 5.48 13.66 24.26
N LEU A 131 4.18 13.40 24.40
CA LEU A 131 3.46 13.65 25.66
C LEU A 131 3.94 12.79 26.81
N TYR A 132 4.57 11.65 26.53
CA TYR A 132 5.10 10.72 27.52
C TYR A 132 6.62 10.87 27.71
N GLY A 133 7.13 12.09 27.56
CA GLY A 133 8.48 12.48 27.97
C GLY A 133 9.57 12.35 26.92
N ASN A 134 9.21 12.06 25.65
CA ASN A 134 10.17 12.01 24.55
C ASN A 134 10.35 13.36 23.85
N ASN A 135 11.53 13.56 23.27
CA ASN A 135 11.82 14.66 22.35
C ASN A 135 11.80 14.16 20.90
N ILE A 136 12.10 15.04 19.93
CA ILE A 136 12.06 14.68 18.49
C ILE A 136 13.06 13.56 18.13
N ILE A 137 14.17 13.43 18.86
CA ILE A 137 15.20 12.42 18.60
C ILE A 137 14.84 11.08 19.26
N SER A 138 14.33 11.11 20.49
CA SER A 138 13.96 9.89 21.24
C SER A 138 12.57 9.38 20.92
N GLY A 139 11.71 10.22 20.35
CA GLY A 139 10.35 9.86 19.97
C GLY A 139 10.33 8.87 18.82
N ALA A 140 9.49 7.85 18.93
CA ALA A 140 9.30 6.83 17.92
C ALA A 140 7.90 6.22 18.03
N ILE A 141 7.41 5.67 16.92
CA ILE A 141 6.25 4.78 16.96
C ILE A 141 6.78 3.38 17.25
N ILE A 142 6.34 2.83 18.38
CA ILE A 142 6.83 1.54 18.85
C ILE A 142 6.18 0.41 18.04
N PRO A 143 6.96 -0.58 17.57
CA PRO A 143 6.45 -1.75 16.87
C PRO A 143 5.37 -2.52 17.62
N THR A 144 4.56 -3.26 16.85
CA THR A 144 3.55 -4.18 17.37
C THR A 144 4.20 -5.23 18.29
N SER A 145 3.49 -5.61 19.35
CA SER A 145 3.96 -6.58 20.35
C SER A 145 4.35 -7.93 19.73
N ALA A 146 5.47 -8.49 20.18
CA ALA A 146 5.91 -9.84 19.82
C ALA A 146 4.90 -10.92 20.22
N ALA A 147 4.04 -10.66 21.22
CA ALA A 147 2.95 -11.55 21.60
C ALA A 147 1.87 -11.71 20.51
N ILE A 148 1.70 -10.71 19.63
CA ILE A 148 0.84 -10.80 18.44
C ILE A 148 1.55 -11.58 17.33
N GLY A 149 2.87 -11.43 17.23
CA GLY A 149 3.68 -12.05 16.19
C GLY A 149 3.31 -11.57 14.79
N LEU A 150 2.94 -12.49 13.90
CA LEU A 150 2.55 -12.20 12.52
C LEU A 150 1.03 -12.15 12.32
N HIS A 151 0.25 -12.15 13.40
CA HIS A 151 -1.20 -12.03 13.29
C HIS A 151 -1.61 -10.63 12.84
N PHE A 152 -2.51 -10.56 11.87
CA PHE A 152 -3.09 -9.29 11.43
C PHE A 152 -3.93 -8.69 12.56
N TYR A 153 -3.55 -7.51 13.06
CA TYR A 153 -4.15 -6.90 14.25
C TYR A 153 -4.83 -5.55 13.95
N PRO A 154 -5.99 -5.57 13.26
CA PRO A 154 -6.78 -4.37 13.02
C PRO A 154 -7.49 -3.91 14.30
N MET A 155 -7.93 -2.66 14.33
CA MET A 155 -8.58 -2.05 15.49
C MET A 155 -9.81 -2.83 16.00
N TRP A 156 -10.54 -3.52 15.12
CA TRP A 156 -11.71 -4.32 15.48
C TRP A 156 -11.40 -5.72 16.01
N GLU A 157 -10.13 -6.14 16.03
CA GLU A 157 -9.71 -7.40 16.66
C GLU A 157 -9.44 -7.22 18.16
N ALA A 158 -9.13 -5.99 18.59
CA ALA A 158 -8.95 -5.66 19.99
C ALA A 158 -10.30 -5.52 20.72
N ALA A 159 -10.34 -5.82 22.02
CA ALA A 159 -11.55 -5.62 22.82
C ALA A 159 -11.82 -4.12 23.10
N SER A 160 -10.79 -3.28 23.01
CA SER A 160 -10.90 -1.83 23.19
C SER A 160 -9.79 -1.08 22.45
N VAL A 161 -9.97 0.23 22.28
CA VAL A 161 -8.93 1.10 21.70
C VAL A 161 -7.69 1.15 22.60
N ASP A 162 -7.87 1.11 23.92
CA ASP A 162 -6.76 1.14 24.88
C ASP A 162 -5.88 -0.11 24.76
N GLU A 163 -6.50 -1.29 24.60
CA GLU A 163 -5.78 -2.54 24.32
C GLU A 163 -5.04 -2.48 22.97
N TRP A 164 -5.72 -1.96 21.94
CA TRP A 164 -5.11 -1.82 20.62
C TRP A 164 -3.87 -0.92 20.65
N LEU A 165 -3.93 0.18 21.41
CA LEU A 165 -2.80 1.07 21.61
C LEU A 165 -1.69 0.40 22.44
N TYR A 166 -2.04 -0.29 23.53
CA TYR A 166 -1.07 -0.99 24.39
C TYR A 166 -0.24 -2.03 23.62
N ASN A 167 -0.85 -2.72 22.66
CA ASN A 167 -0.20 -3.75 21.86
C ASN A 167 0.51 -3.22 20.60
N GLY A 168 0.52 -1.91 20.37
CA GLY A 168 1.25 -1.30 19.24
C GLY A 168 0.51 -1.36 17.90
N GLY A 169 -0.82 -1.52 17.91
CA GLY A 169 -1.65 -1.53 16.71
C GLY A 169 -1.45 -0.36 15.71
N PRO A 170 -1.15 0.88 16.16
CA PRO A 170 -0.83 1.98 15.23
C PRO A 170 0.34 1.68 14.29
N TYR A 171 1.36 0.92 14.73
CA TYR A 171 2.53 0.62 13.92
C TYR A 171 2.15 -0.22 12.69
N GLU A 172 1.42 -1.32 12.91
CA GLU A 172 0.97 -2.21 11.82
C GLU A 172 0.07 -1.46 10.83
N LEU A 173 -0.86 -0.64 11.33
CA LEU A 173 -1.73 0.18 10.48
C LEU A 173 -0.91 1.14 9.61
N ILE A 174 0.05 1.87 10.18
CA ILE A 174 0.88 2.81 9.45
C ILE A 174 1.72 2.09 8.39
N VAL A 175 2.41 1.02 8.75
CA VAL A 175 3.30 0.28 7.84
C VAL A 175 2.52 -0.26 6.64
N LEU A 176 1.37 -0.91 6.85
CA LEU A 176 0.58 -1.49 5.77
C LEU A 176 0.03 -0.41 4.81
N HIS A 177 -0.50 0.69 5.36
CA HIS A 177 -1.03 1.78 4.53
C HIS A 177 0.09 2.55 3.82
N LEU A 178 1.25 2.71 4.45
CA LEU A 178 2.42 3.34 3.84
C LEU A 178 2.96 2.51 2.68
N LEU A 179 3.16 1.19 2.86
CA LEU A 179 3.67 0.32 1.80
C LEU A 179 2.71 0.25 0.61
N LEU A 180 1.40 0.18 0.87
CA LEU A 180 0.39 0.23 -0.19
C LEU A 180 0.40 1.59 -0.90
N GLY A 181 0.44 2.69 -0.15
CA GLY A 181 0.47 4.04 -0.70
C GLY A 181 1.71 4.31 -1.55
N VAL A 182 2.89 3.86 -1.10
CA VAL A 182 4.17 3.99 -1.82
C VAL A 182 4.21 3.10 -3.07
N ALA A 183 3.63 1.89 -3.02
CA ALA A 183 3.47 1.05 -4.20
C ALA A 183 2.52 1.69 -5.23
N CYS A 184 1.40 2.27 -4.78
CA CYS A 184 0.50 3.02 -5.65
C CYS A 184 1.17 4.29 -6.20
N TYR A 185 2.02 4.97 -5.43
CA TYR A 185 2.79 6.12 -5.90
C TYR A 185 3.74 5.74 -7.05
N MET A 186 4.41 4.59 -6.97
CA MET A 186 5.22 4.07 -8.09
C MET A 186 4.37 3.83 -9.35
N GLY A 187 3.19 3.23 -9.19
CA GLY A 187 2.23 3.03 -10.28
C GLY A 187 1.68 4.35 -10.85
N HIS A 188 1.53 5.36 -10.00
CA HIS A 188 1.11 6.72 -10.37
C HIS A 188 2.15 7.44 -11.23
N GLU A 189 3.43 7.35 -10.89
CA GLU A 189 4.53 7.88 -11.71
C GLU A 189 4.58 7.22 -13.10
N TRP A 190 4.38 5.90 -13.14
CA TRP A 190 4.22 5.16 -14.39
C TRP A 190 3.02 5.68 -15.18
N GLU A 191 1.84 5.74 -14.58
CA GLU A 191 0.60 6.17 -15.25
C GLU A 191 0.72 7.57 -15.86
N LEU A 192 1.28 8.53 -15.11
CA LEU A 192 1.49 9.89 -15.60
C LEU A 192 2.51 9.93 -16.76
N SER A 193 3.62 9.18 -16.66
CA SER A 193 4.61 9.11 -17.73
C SER A 193 3.98 8.62 -19.04
N PHE A 194 3.07 7.66 -18.94
CA PHE A 194 2.30 7.13 -20.06
C PHE A 194 1.33 8.18 -20.64
N CYS A 195 0.57 8.88 -19.81
CA CYS A 195 -0.34 9.94 -20.25
C CYS A 195 0.38 11.09 -20.98
N LEU A 196 1.64 11.37 -20.61
CA LEU A 196 2.47 12.40 -21.23
C LEU A 196 3.28 11.91 -22.44
N GLY A 197 3.29 10.60 -22.72
CA GLY A 197 4.13 9.99 -23.76
C GLY A 197 5.63 10.05 -23.43
N MET A 198 5.98 10.09 -22.14
CA MET A 198 7.35 10.06 -21.64
C MET A 198 7.86 8.62 -21.52
N ARG A 199 9.18 8.46 -21.39
CA ARG A 199 9.77 7.14 -21.10
C ARG A 199 9.50 6.75 -19.63
N PRO A 200 9.07 5.51 -19.33
CA PRO A 200 8.57 5.13 -18.01
C PRO A 200 9.64 4.76 -16.97
N TRP A 201 10.87 5.27 -17.09
CA TRP A 201 12.01 4.84 -16.25
C TRP A 201 12.03 5.47 -14.85
N ILE A 202 11.22 6.49 -14.58
CA ILE A 202 11.14 7.15 -13.27
C ILE A 202 10.62 6.16 -12.22
N ALA A 203 9.53 5.46 -12.51
CA ALA A 203 8.97 4.43 -11.64
C ALA A 203 9.97 3.29 -11.38
N VAL A 204 10.81 2.95 -12.38
CA VAL A 204 11.86 1.93 -12.21
C VAL A 204 12.93 2.41 -11.24
N ALA A 205 13.37 3.67 -11.31
CA ALA A 205 14.31 4.23 -10.35
C ALA A 205 13.69 4.31 -8.93
N TYR A 206 12.41 4.67 -8.84
CA TYR A 206 11.68 4.72 -7.57
C TYR A 206 11.48 3.33 -6.95
N SER A 207 11.56 2.24 -7.72
CA SER A 207 11.47 0.89 -7.15
C SER A 207 12.57 0.55 -6.14
N ALA A 208 13.74 1.19 -6.21
CA ALA A 208 14.84 0.98 -5.27
C ALA A 208 14.50 1.38 -3.82
N PRO A 209 14.06 2.62 -3.52
CA PRO A 209 13.63 2.98 -2.17
C PRO A 209 12.37 2.22 -1.71
N VAL A 210 11.45 1.85 -2.62
CA VAL A 210 10.30 1.01 -2.25
C VAL A 210 10.73 -0.38 -1.81
N ALA A 211 11.69 -0.99 -2.51
CA ALA A 211 12.26 -2.28 -2.13
C ALA A 211 12.99 -2.21 -0.78
N ALA A 212 13.74 -1.14 -0.53
CA ALA A 212 14.39 -0.92 0.75
C ALA A 212 13.38 -0.76 1.90
N ALA A 213 12.33 0.04 1.72
CA ALA A 213 11.27 0.20 2.72
C ALA A 213 10.54 -1.13 2.99
N THR A 214 10.22 -1.88 1.93
CA THR A 214 9.58 -3.21 2.06
C THR A 214 10.49 -4.20 2.79
N ALA A 215 11.80 -4.16 2.52
CA ALA A 215 12.75 -5.04 3.20
C ALA A 215 12.80 -4.77 4.70
N VAL A 216 12.85 -3.51 5.12
CA VAL A 216 12.95 -3.13 6.54
C VAL A 216 11.63 -3.34 7.27
N PHE A 217 10.53 -2.83 6.72
CA PHE A 217 9.25 -2.81 7.45
C PHE A 217 8.47 -4.12 7.38
N LEU A 218 8.73 -4.98 6.39
CA LEU A 218 7.98 -6.22 6.20
C LEU A 218 8.86 -7.47 6.24
N ILE A 219 9.90 -7.53 5.39
CA ILE A 219 10.70 -8.76 5.26
C ILE A 219 11.49 -9.06 6.54
N LEU A 220 12.20 -8.06 7.07
CA LEU A 220 12.97 -8.21 8.30
C LEU A 220 12.06 -8.53 9.49
N TYR A 221 10.88 -7.92 9.56
CA TYR A 221 9.88 -8.21 10.59
C TYR A 221 9.41 -9.67 10.55
N ILE A 222 9.05 -10.18 9.36
CA ILE A 222 8.64 -11.58 9.17
C ILE A 222 9.75 -12.54 9.60
N VAL A 223 10.98 -12.29 9.15
CA VAL A 223 12.13 -13.15 9.43
C VAL A 223 12.46 -13.15 10.93
N LEU A 224 12.50 -11.98 11.56
CA LEU A 224 12.83 -11.84 12.98
C LEU A 224 11.81 -12.57 13.86
N ILE A 225 10.52 -12.36 13.63
CA ILE A 225 9.46 -13.01 14.41
C ILE A 225 9.43 -14.51 14.18
N THR A 226 9.63 -14.96 12.94
CA THR A 226 9.71 -16.40 12.65
C THR A 226 10.89 -17.03 13.40
N PHE A 227 12.03 -16.35 13.49
CA PHE A 227 13.18 -16.87 14.22
C PHE A 227 12.96 -16.89 15.74
N VAL A 228 12.34 -15.85 16.31
CA VAL A 228 12.01 -15.76 17.74
C VAL A 228 10.97 -16.81 18.16
N ILE A 229 9.96 -17.09 17.33
CA ILE A 229 8.91 -18.09 17.63
C ILE A 229 9.44 -19.54 17.54
N ASN A 230 10.49 -19.79 16.75
CA ASN A 230 11.08 -21.14 16.60
C ASN A 230 12.23 -21.43 17.57
N LEU A 231 12.54 -20.51 18.49
CA LEU A 231 13.51 -20.66 19.58
C LEU A 231 12.80 -20.94 20.91
#